data_AF-A0A1T3CUM5-F1
#
_entry.id   AF-A0A1T3CUM5-F1
#
_cell.length_a   1.000
_cell.length_b   1.000
_cell.length_c   1.000
_cell.angle_alpha   90.00
_cell.angle_beta   90.00
_cell.angle_gamma   90.00
#
_symmetry.space_group_name_H-M   'P 1'
#
loop_
_entity.id
_entity.type
_entity.pdbx_description
1 polymer ?
#
loop_
_entity_poly.entity_id
_entity_poly.type
_entity_poly.pdbx_seq_one_letter_code
_entity_poly.pdbx_strand_id
1 'polypeptide(L)'
;MTIPSRDDSYVVIDRNGIVENKHLVHAVVVDSTGQLLLSLGDPSRITLLRSAAKPAQALAVVETGALEQFGFDDVDLALMCASHSSEERHVARAQQMLAKSQHVEDQLRCGGHPSINLAIAREWIKRGFEPTGVYNNCSGKHAGMLAGAKAIAATSDDYHLLTHPIQTRVRQVVEELAGLDEQDVRWGLDGCNMPAPALPLFHLAKIYASFAQASDALASDNSTAKRVQHMGRIFNAMSRNPEMVGGVGRFDTLLMRAFNGAIIGKVGADGCYGIGLRASKRTESLGAVGAIGIAVKIEDGNLDILYAAVAEILEQLKPISSVVNAILAMSSYSGTCNCGSITVTLNAAPSATLACHCSNCRRSGGPFSINYLLEEKDFTVSDPKSSAKQYLDSNTASKASVTRTFCQTCGSPLFSQPEKLPGKYFVKASLFDEIPSARSDIFLERKIHWEGDVEVSA
;
A
#
# COMPACT_ATOMS: atom_id res chain seq x y z
N MET A 1 -30.88 2.09 -11.54
CA MET A 1 -30.61 1.48 -10.23
C MET A 1 -30.79 -0.02 -10.42
N THR A 2 -29.71 -0.76 -10.63
CA THR A 2 -29.76 -2.23 -10.78
C THR A 2 -29.88 -2.85 -9.40
N ILE A 3 -30.89 -3.68 -9.21
CA ILE A 3 -31.10 -4.44 -7.98
C ILE A 3 -30.05 -5.56 -7.99
N PRO A 4 -29.20 -5.69 -6.96
CA PRO A 4 -28.26 -6.81 -6.83
C PRO A 4 -29.00 -8.15 -6.93
N SER A 5 -28.45 -9.11 -7.67
CA SER A 5 -29.05 -10.43 -7.81
C SER A 5 -28.88 -11.25 -6.51
N ARG A 6 -29.65 -12.33 -6.34
CA ARG A 6 -29.52 -13.23 -5.17
C ARG A 6 -28.20 -14.00 -5.12
N ASP A 7 -27.44 -14.04 -6.22
CA ASP A 7 -26.19 -14.80 -6.36
C ASP A 7 -24.93 -13.92 -6.33
N ASP A 8 -25.07 -12.66 -5.90
CA ASP A 8 -23.94 -11.73 -5.86
C ASP A 8 -22.98 -12.06 -4.72
N SER A 9 -21.68 -12.09 -5.02
CA SER A 9 -20.63 -12.27 -4.02
C SER A 9 -20.30 -10.95 -3.33
N TYR A 10 -20.19 -10.96 -2.00
CA TYR A 10 -19.97 -9.73 -1.22
C TYR A 10 -19.04 -9.94 -0.02
N VAL A 11 -18.35 -8.87 0.37
CA VAL A 11 -17.68 -8.72 1.67
C VAL A 11 -18.64 -8.03 2.63
N VAL A 12 -18.76 -8.53 3.85
CA VAL A 12 -19.61 -7.94 4.89
C VAL A 12 -18.77 -7.20 5.92
N ILE A 13 -19.28 -6.05 6.36
CA ILE A 13 -18.87 -5.42 7.62
C ILE A 13 -19.99 -5.70 8.61
N ASP A 14 -19.69 -6.35 9.73
CA ASP A 14 -20.67 -6.61 10.79
C ASP A 14 -20.17 -6.14 12.16
N ARG A 15 -21.12 -5.88 13.06
CA ARG A 15 -20.85 -5.66 14.49
C ARG A 15 -21.68 -6.66 15.30
N ASN A 16 -21.00 -7.60 15.93
CA ASN A 16 -21.63 -8.68 16.71
C ASN A 16 -22.67 -9.46 15.90
N GLY A 17 -22.38 -9.78 14.64
CA GLY A 17 -23.26 -10.52 13.75
C GLY A 17 -24.37 -9.69 13.08
N ILE A 18 -24.44 -8.38 13.37
CA ILE A 18 -25.36 -7.46 12.68
C ILE A 18 -24.62 -6.86 11.48
N VAL A 19 -25.06 -7.21 10.27
CA VAL A 19 -24.48 -6.70 9.02
C VAL A 19 -24.77 -5.20 8.88
N GLU A 20 -23.73 -4.38 8.89
CA GLU A 20 -23.80 -2.93 8.64
C GLU A 20 -23.74 -2.63 7.14
N ASN A 21 -22.78 -3.24 6.43
CA ASN A 21 -22.53 -2.98 5.01
C ASN A 21 -22.28 -4.28 4.25
N LYS A 22 -22.64 -4.27 2.96
CA LYS A 22 -22.29 -5.31 1.98
C LYS A 22 -21.61 -4.65 0.79
N HIS A 23 -20.42 -5.12 0.46
CA HIS A 23 -19.61 -4.62 -0.65
C HIS A 23 -19.51 -5.71 -1.72
N LEU A 24 -20.05 -5.46 -2.91
CA LEU A 24 -19.99 -6.42 -4.01
C LEU A 24 -18.55 -6.63 -4.47
N VAL A 25 -18.13 -7.88 -4.60
CA VAL A 25 -16.78 -8.29 -4.98
C VAL A 25 -16.81 -9.22 -6.20
N HIS A 26 -15.87 -8.97 -7.10
CA HIS A 26 -15.52 -9.85 -8.20
C HIS A 26 -14.05 -10.21 -8.06
N ALA A 27 -13.70 -11.48 -8.12
CA ALA A 27 -12.33 -11.94 -8.07
C ALA A 27 -12.12 -13.11 -9.03
N VAL A 28 -10.92 -13.21 -9.58
CA VAL A 28 -10.57 -14.25 -10.54
C VAL A 28 -9.12 -14.64 -10.38
N VAL A 29 -8.85 -15.94 -10.43
CA VAL A 29 -7.52 -16.54 -10.37
C VAL A 29 -7.31 -17.38 -11.62
N VAL A 30 -6.25 -17.10 -12.36
CA VAL A 30 -5.89 -17.81 -13.59
C VAL A 30 -4.45 -18.27 -13.53
N ASP A 31 -4.13 -19.37 -14.21
CA ASP A 31 -2.75 -19.79 -14.38
C ASP A 31 -2.08 -19.15 -15.61
N SER A 32 -0.81 -19.47 -15.82
CA SER A 32 0.00 -18.92 -16.93
C SER A 32 -0.45 -19.38 -18.31
N THR A 33 -1.27 -20.43 -18.40
CA THR A 33 -1.87 -20.92 -19.67
C THR A 33 -3.19 -20.21 -19.98
N GLY A 34 -3.73 -19.45 -19.03
CA GLY A 34 -5.05 -18.84 -19.10
C GLY A 34 -6.18 -19.76 -18.63
N GLN A 35 -5.88 -20.86 -17.94
CA GLN A 35 -6.90 -21.67 -17.30
C GLN A 35 -7.48 -20.92 -16.09
N LEU A 36 -8.81 -20.86 -16.01
CA LEU A 36 -9.51 -20.37 -14.83
C LEU A 36 -9.38 -21.39 -13.69
N LEU A 37 -8.77 -20.99 -12.58
CA LEU A 37 -8.62 -21.84 -11.40
C LEU A 37 -9.75 -21.59 -10.39
N LEU A 38 -10.04 -20.32 -10.12
CA LEU A 38 -11.04 -19.87 -9.15
C LEU A 38 -11.70 -18.58 -9.63
N SER A 39 -12.99 -18.41 -9.35
CA SER A 39 -13.70 -17.16 -9.56
C SER A 39 -14.74 -16.94 -8.46
N LEU A 40 -14.91 -15.66 -8.10
CA LEU A 40 -15.94 -15.16 -7.20
C LEU A 40 -16.65 -13.99 -7.92
N GLY A 41 -17.98 -13.97 -7.95
CA GLY A 41 -18.74 -13.00 -8.74
C GLY A 41 -18.55 -13.17 -10.26
N ASP A 42 -18.56 -12.06 -11.01
CA ASP A 42 -18.48 -12.08 -12.48
C ASP A 42 -17.03 -11.86 -12.99
N PRO A 43 -16.34 -12.89 -13.50
CA PRO A 43 -15.01 -12.75 -14.09
C PRO A 43 -15.02 -11.95 -15.41
N SER A 44 -16.18 -11.82 -16.05
CA SER A 44 -16.35 -11.07 -17.30
C SER A 44 -16.65 -9.58 -17.06
N ARG A 45 -16.69 -9.14 -15.81
CA ARG A 45 -16.98 -7.75 -15.44
C ARG A 45 -15.97 -6.80 -16.08
N ILE A 46 -16.45 -5.97 -17.02
CA ILE A 46 -15.64 -4.96 -17.72
C ILE A 46 -15.09 -3.93 -16.74
N THR A 47 -13.81 -4.00 -16.41
CA THR A 47 -13.21 -3.19 -15.36
C THR A 47 -12.21 -2.22 -15.96
N LEU A 48 -12.35 -0.92 -15.66
CA LEU A 48 -11.29 0.06 -15.91
C LEU A 48 -10.10 -0.29 -15.01
N LEU A 49 -8.99 -0.71 -15.62
CA LEU A 49 -7.80 -1.17 -14.89
C LEU A 49 -7.13 -0.03 -14.11
N ARG A 50 -7.25 1.20 -14.63
CA ARG A 50 -6.59 2.40 -14.09
C ARG A 50 -5.10 2.12 -13.83
N SER A 51 -4.60 2.42 -12.63
CA SER A 51 -3.20 2.19 -12.26
C SER A 51 -2.76 0.72 -12.26
N ALA A 52 -3.68 -0.26 -12.25
CA ALA A 52 -3.30 -1.67 -12.37
C ALA A 52 -2.78 -2.03 -13.77
N ALA A 53 -2.99 -1.18 -14.80
CA ALA A 53 -2.44 -1.40 -16.14
C ALA A 53 -0.96 -1.00 -16.28
N LYS A 54 -0.36 -0.35 -15.27
CA LYS A 54 0.97 0.26 -15.37
C LYS A 54 2.10 -0.70 -15.76
N PRO A 55 2.14 -1.98 -15.32
CA PRO A 55 3.16 -2.92 -15.79
C PRO A 55 3.10 -3.15 -17.31
N ALA A 56 1.90 -3.26 -17.88
CA ALA A 56 1.71 -3.37 -19.34
C ALA A 56 2.08 -2.06 -20.06
N GLN A 57 1.75 -0.91 -19.47
CA GLN A 57 2.15 0.41 -19.99
C GLN A 57 3.67 0.59 -19.96
N ALA A 58 4.35 0.12 -18.91
CA ALA A 58 5.80 0.13 -18.81
C ALA A 58 6.43 -0.79 -19.86
N LEU A 59 5.84 -1.96 -20.15
CA LEU A 59 6.32 -2.83 -21.21
C LEU A 59 6.33 -2.12 -22.57
N ALA A 60 5.27 -1.38 -22.90
CA ALA A 60 5.23 -0.59 -24.13
C ALA A 60 6.37 0.43 -24.22
N VAL A 61 6.75 1.07 -23.10
CA VAL A 61 7.91 1.96 -23.02
C VAL A 61 9.22 1.19 -23.19
N VAL A 62 9.40 0.08 -22.47
CA VAL A 62 10.63 -0.72 -22.52
C VAL A 62 10.92 -1.21 -23.93
N GLU A 63 9.89 -1.65 -24.66
CA GLU A 63 10.05 -2.17 -26.02
C GLU A 63 10.40 -1.11 -27.08
N THR A 64 10.35 0.18 -26.73
CA THR A 64 10.91 1.24 -27.57
C THR A 64 12.44 1.31 -27.53
N GLY A 65 13.08 0.66 -26.56
CA GLY A 65 14.52 0.82 -26.29
C GLY A 65 14.87 2.04 -25.44
N ALA A 66 13.86 2.74 -24.88
CA ALA A 66 14.06 3.94 -24.06
C ALA A 66 14.96 3.69 -22.84
N LEU A 67 14.94 2.48 -22.26
CA LEU A 67 15.76 2.18 -21.09
C LEU A 67 17.25 2.26 -21.44
N GLU A 68 17.66 1.58 -22.50
CA GLU A 68 19.04 1.56 -22.97
C GLU A 68 19.45 2.94 -23.50
N GLN A 69 18.57 3.60 -24.26
CA GLN A 69 18.86 4.88 -24.89
C GLN A 69 19.11 6.01 -23.88
N PHE A 70 18.37 6.02 -22.76
CA PHE A 70 18.46 7.10 -21.75
C PHE A 70 19.11 6.65 -20.44
N GLY A 71 19.64 5.43 -20.37
CA GLY A 71 20.29 4.90 -19.18
C GLY A 71 19.35 4.76 -17.98
N PHE A 72 18.13 4.27 -18.23
CA PHE A 72 17.20 3.95 -17.14
C PHE A 72 17.51 2.60 -16.50
N ASP A 73 17.47 2.58 -15.17
CA ASP A 73 17.71 1.40 -14.35
C ASP A 73 16.40 0.77 -13.85
N ASP A 74 16.51 -0.28 -13.02
CA ASP A 74 15.35 -0.98 -12.49
C ASP A 74 14.54 -0.13 -11.49
N VAL A 75 15.13 0.90 -10.89
CA VAL A 75 14.44 1.85 -10.00
C VAL A 75 13.57 2.80 -10.82
N ASP A 76 14.08 3.27 -11.96
CA ASP A 76 13.32 4.03 -12.95
C ASP A 76 12.12 3.20 -13.47
N LEU A 77 12.35 1.93 -13.78
CA LEU A 77 11.32 1.00 -14.25
C LEU A 77 10.25 0.71 -13.20
N ALA A 78 10.64 0.53 -11.93
CA ALA A 78 9.70 0.39 -10.83
C ALA A 78 8.83 1.64 -10.66
N LEU A 79 9.41 2.83 -10.82
CA LEU A 79 8.68 4.10 -10.75
C LEU A 79 7.72 4.30 -11.94
N MET A 80 8.03 3.79 -13.14
CA MET A 80 7.06 3.75 -14.26
C MET A 80 5.81 2.93 -13.90
N CYS A 81 5.97 1.90 -13.05
CA CYS A 81 4.88 1.06 -12.58
C CYS A 81 4.11 1.66 -11.38
N ALA A 82 4.56 2.79 -10.84
CA ALA A 82 4.14 3.27 -9.53
C ALA A 82 2.83 4.07 -9.54
N SER A 83 2.16 4.08 -8.38
CA SER A 83 1.23 5.14 -7.96
C SER A 83 1.77 5.73 -6.66
N HIS A 84 2.89 6.43 -6.76
CA HIS A 84 3.75 6.72 -5.61
C HIS A 84 3.15 7.76 -4.65
N SER A 85 3.66 7.77 -3.42
CA SER A 85 3.21 8.64 -2.32
C SER A 85 3.91 10.00 -2.25
N SER A 86 4.52 10.44 -3.36
CA SER A 86 5.28 11.69 -3.45
C SER A 86 6.37 11.89 -2.38
N GLU A 87 6.85 10.82 -1.76
CA GLU A 87 8.08 10.87 -0.94
C GLU A 87 9.26 11.39 -1.77
N GLU A 88 10.25 11.99 -1.11
CA GLU A 88 11.44 12.58 -1.73
C GLU A 88 12.10 11.63 -2.74
N ARG A 89 12.22 10.33 -2.40
CA ARG A 89 12.78 9.30 -3.30
C ARG A 89 12.07 9.22 -4.65
N HIS A 90 10.75 9.42 -4.67
CA HIS A 90 9.94 9.31 -5.89
C HIS A 90 10.08 10.56 -6.73
N VAL A 91 9.96 11.72 -6.09
CA VAL A 91 10.04 13.02 -6.76
C VAL A 91 11.42 13.22 -7.37
N ALA A 92 12.48 12.96 -6.59
CA ALA A 92 13.86 13.05 -7.06
C ALA A 92 14.11 12.10 -8.24
N ARG A 93 13.57 10.87 -8.18
CA ARG A 93 13.71 9.87 -9.24
C ARG A 93 12.94 10.27 -10.51
N ALA A 94 11.71 10.80 -10.39
CA ALA A 94 10.96 11.32 -11.53
C ALA A 94 11.69 12.48 -12.24
N GLN A 95 12.26 13.41 -11.46
CA GLN A 95 13.08 14.50 -11.98
C GLN A 95 14.33 13.98 -12.70
N GLN A 96 15.00 12.96 -12.16
CA GLN A 96 16.14 12.32 -12.81
C GLN A 96 15.75 11.65 -14.13
N MET A 97 14.60 10.98 -14.20
CA MET A 97 14.11 10.37 -15.44
C MET A 97 13.84 11.42 -16.52
N LEU A 98 13.24 12.56 -16.16
CA LEU A 98 13.06 13.70 -17.07
C LEU A 98 14.41 14.23 -17.56
N ALA A 99 15.36 14.48 -16.66
CA ALA A 99 16.69 14.98 -17.01
C ALA A 99 17.45 14.02 -17.95
N LYS A 100 17.48 12.71 -17.65
CA LYS A 100 18.10 11.67 -18.49
C LYS A 100 17.50 11.60 -19.89
N SER A 101 16.19 11.78 -20.02
CA SER A 101 15.50 11.80 -21.31
C SER A 101 15.47 13.19 -21.98
N GLN A 102 16.08 14.20 -21.34
CA GLN A 102 16.12 15.61 -21.74
C GLN A 102 14.72 16.21 -21.94
N HIS A 103 13.85 15.97 -20.97
CA HIS A 103 12.54 16.60 -20.85
C HIS A 103 12.51 17.52 -19.63
N VAL A 104 11.55 18.45 -19.63
CA VAL A 104 11.27 19.34 -18.51
C VAL A 104 9.91 19.03 -17.89
N GLU A 105 9.72 19.47 -16.64
CA GLU A 105 8.51 19.19 -15.88
C GLU A 105 7.22 19.70 -16.56
N ASP A 106 7.26 20.85 -17.22
CA ASP A 106 6.08 21.45 -17.89
C ASP A 106 5.51 20.57 -19.02
N GLN A 107 6.28 19.59 -19.49
CA GLN A 107 5.82 18.61 -20.46
C GLN A 107 5.00 17.48 -19.81
N LEU A 108 5.01 17.36 -18.47
CA LEU A 108 4.15 16.41 -17.77
C LEU A 108 2.68 16.83 -17.91
N ARG A 109 1.84 15.88 -18.35
CA ARG A 109 0.41 16.11 -18.61
C ARG A 109 -0.48 15.64 -17.47
N CYS A 110 0.10 15.27 -16.34
CA CYS A 110 -0.61 14.77 -15.16
C CYS A 110 -1.04 15.85 -14.17
N GLY A 111 -0.42 17.05 -14.20
CA GLY A 111 -0.68 18.12 -13.24
C GLY A 111 -0.32 17.76 -11.79
N GLY A 112 -0.56 18.69 -10.87
CA GLY A 112 -0.39 18.47 -9.43
C GLY A 112 -1.36 17.44 -8.86
N HIS A 113 -0.93 16.68 -7.85
CA HIS A 113 -1.80 15.76 -7.11
C HIS A 113 -1.43 15.80 -5.63
N PRO A 114 -2.41 15.89 -4.70
CA PRO A 114 -2.14 15.75 -3.27
C PRO A 114 -1.47 14.39 -2.97
N SER A 115 -0.51 14.33 -2.05
CA SER A 115 0.12 13.04 -1.74
C SER A 115 -0.92 12.03 -1.26
N ILE A 116 -0.80 10.78 -1.72
CA ILE A 116 -1.60 9.65 -1.18
C ILE A 116 -1.21 9.36 0.28
N ASN A 117 0.01 9.71 0.69
CA ASN A 117 0.42 9.63 2.08
C ASN A 117 -0.13 10.84 2.85
N LEU A 118 -1.02 10.57 3.80
CA LEU A 118 -1.71 11.59 4.59
C LEU A 118 -0.75 12.48 5.39
N ALA A 119 0.37 11.95 5.90
CA ALA A 119 1.34 12.75 6.64
C ALA A 119 2.01 13.80 5.73
N ILE A 120 2.41 13.39 4.52
CA ILE A 120 2.96 14.30 3.51
C ILE A 120 1.92 15.32 3.06
N ALA A 121 0.69 14.87 2.76
CA ALA A 121 -0.39 15.76 2.34
C ALA A 121 -0.70 16.82 3.42
N ARG A 122 -0.75 16.43 4.70
CA ARG A 122 -0.95 17.35 5.83
C ARG A 122 0.21 18.33 5.98
N GLU A 123 1.45 17.89 5.78
CA GLU A 123 2.63 18.76 5.83
C GLU A 123 2.62 19.82 4.72
N TRP A 124 2.25 19.44 3.49
CA TRP A 124 2.08 20.37 2.38
C TRP A 124 1.01 21.42 2.65
N ILE A 125 -0.16 21.00 3.15
CA ILE A 125 -1.25 21.92 3.52
C ILE A 125 -0.79 22.92 4.57
N LYS A 126 -0.10 22.46 5.63
CA LYS A 126 0.40 23.34 6.71
C LYS A 126 1.36 24.43 6.20
N ARG A 127 2.07 24.17 5.10
CA ARG A 127 3.04 25.10 4.51
C ARG A 127 2.51 25.87 3.30
N GLY A 128 1.26 25.64 2.89
CA GLY A 128 0.72 26.21 1.65
C GLY A 128 1.46 25.75 0.40
N PHE A 129 2.01 24.53 0.41
CA PHE A 129 2.74 23.98 -0.73
C PHE A 129 1.76 23.48 -1.79
N GLU A 130 1.94 23.94 -3.03
CA GLU A 130 1.15 23.51 -4.19
C GLU A 130 1.95 22.49 -5.01
N PRO A 131 1.50 21.23 -5.10
CA PRO A 131 2.23 20.19 -5.82
C PRO A 131 2.17 20.43 -7.34
N THR A 132 3.30 20.23 -8.00
CA THR A 132 3.44 20.28 -9.47
C THR A 132 3.43 18.87 -10.10
N GLY A 133 3.71 18.76 -11.39
CA GLY A 133 3.63 17.50 -12.15
C GLY A 133 4.50 16.36 -11.60
N VAL A 134 5.70 16.66 -11.12
CA VAL A 134 6.60 15.62 -10.52
C VAL A 134 6.10 15.08 -9.19
N TYR A 135 5.18 15.80 -8.53
CA TYR A 135 4.53 15.36 -7.30
C TYR A 135 3.29 14.51 -7.58
N ASN A 136 2.87 14.40 -8.83
CA ASN A 136 1.78 13.52 -9.21
C ASN A 136 2.15 12.05 -8.96
N ASN A 137 1.25 11.27 -8.36
CA ASN A 137 1.47 9.84 -8.12
C ASN A 137 1.77 9.02 -9.39
N CYS A 138 1.45 9.54 -10.58
CA CYS A 138 1.72 8.94 -11.88
C CYS A 138 2.94 9.53 -12.59
N SER A 139 3.68 10.46 -11.99
CA SER A 139 4.77 11.19 -12.67
C SER A 139 5.81 10.28 -13.32
N GLY A 140 6.16 9.16 -12.68
CA GLY A 140 7.05 8.13 -13.23
C GLY A 140 6.55 7.50 -14.53
N LYS A 141 5.26 7.16 -14.60
CA LYS A 141 4.61 6.67 -15.82
C LYS A 141 4.70 7.72 -16.94
N HIS A 142 4.44 8.99 -16.63
CA HIS A 142 4.50 10.07 -17.60
C HIS A 142 5.93 10.32 -18.10
N ALA A 143 6.92 10.33 -17.21
CA ALA A 143 8.33 10.42 -17.58
C ALA A 143 8.75 9.25 -18.49
N GLY A 144 8.26 8.04 -18.19
CA GLY A 144 8.43 6.87 -19.06
C GLY A 144 7.80 7.05 -20.44
N MET A 145 6.57 7.57 -20.52
CA MET A 145 5.89 7.80 -21.80
C MET A 145 6.59 8.87 -22.66
N LEU A 146 7.08 9.96 -22.04
CA LEU A 146 7.88 10.98 -22.72
C LEU A 146 9.18 10.38 -23.29
N ALA A 147 9.89 9.59 -22.48
CA ALA A 147 11.08 8.88 -22.93
C ALA A 147 10.77 7.89 -24.07
N GLY A 148 9.70 7.11 -23.94
CA GLY A 148 9.25 6.16 -24.97
C GLY A 148 8.87 6.85 -26.28
N ALA A 149 8.15 7.97 -26.23
CA ALA A 149 7.82 8.79 -27.39
C ALA A 149 9.09 9.28 -28.10
N LYS A 150 10.06 9.80 -27.35
CA LYS A 150 11.34 10.26 -27.89
C LYS A 150 12.17 9.12 -28.49
N ALA A 151 12.17 7.93 -27.88
CA ALA A 151 12.90 6.77 -28.38
C ALA A 151 12.43 6.30 -29.75
N ILE A 152 11.13 6.47 -30.05
CA ILE A 152 10.54 6.19 -31.38
C ILE A 152 10.51 7.40 -32.30
N ALA A 153 11.23 8.48 -31.97
CA ALA A 153 11.26 9.75 -32.70
C ALA A 153 9.87 10.40 -32.90
N ALA A 154 8.92 10.13 -32.00
CA ALA A 154 7.63 10.84 -31.94
C ALA A 154 7.77 12.14 -31.16
N THR A 155 6.79 13.04 -31.34
CA THR A 155 6.71 14.28 -30.56
C THR A 155 6.52 13.97 -29.06
N SER A 156 7.01 14.86 -28.21
CA SER A 156 6.71 14.84 -26.77
C SER A 156 5.37 15.54 -26.48
N ASP A 157 4.80 16.24 -27.45
CA ASP A 157 3.48 16.85 -27.33
C ASP A 157 2.40 15.78 -27.39
N ASP A 158 1.33 16.00 -26.64
CA ASP A 158 0.13 15.17 -26.73
C ASP A 158 0.34 13.65 -26.53
N TYR A 159 1.45 13.21 -25.93
CA TYR A 159 1.71 11.79 -25.61
C TYR A 159 0.62 11.15 -24.74
N HIS A 160 -0.18 11.97 -24.09
CA HIS A 160 -1.29 11.60 -23.25
C HIS A 160 -2.58 11.33 -24.04
N LEU A 161 -2.65 11.66 -25.33
CA LEU A 161 -3.80 11.39 -26.19
C LEU A 161 -3.73 9.97 -26.77
N LEU A 162 -4.88 9.29 -26.82
CA LEU A 162 -4.98 7.90 -27.29
C LEU A 162 -4.46 7.69 -28.74
N THR A 163 -4.49 8.74 -29.55
CA THR A 163 -4.01 8.74 -30.95
C THR A 163 -2.49 8.91 -31.08
N HIS A 164 -1.79 9.25 -29.99
CA HIS A 164 -0.35 9.43 -30.03
C HIS A 164 0.37 8.09 -30.30
N PRO A 165 1.47 8.06 -31.08
CA PRO A 165 2.19 6.84 -31.39
C PRO A 165 2.56 5.98 -30.17
N ILE A 166 2.97 6.59 -29.06
CA ILE A 166 3.26 5.85 -27.82
C ILE A 166 2.00 5.18 -27.22
N GLN A 167 0.84 5.85 -27.29
CA GLN A 167 -0.42 5.28 -26.81
C GLN A 167 -0.92 4.19 -27.75
N THR A 168 -0.71 4.30 -29.07
CA THR A 168 -0.98 3.19 -30.00
C THR A 168 -0.18 1.95 -29.64
N ARG A 169 1.09 2.10 -29.26
CA ARG A 169 1.91 0.98 -28.78
C ARG A 169 1.41 0.41 -27.45
N VAL A 170 0.99 1.27 -26.51
CA VAL A 170 0.37 0.85 -25.25
C VAL A 170 -0.88 0.02 -25.51
N ARG A 171 -1.72 0.43 -26.47
CA ARG A 171 -2.92 -0.31 -26.86
C ARG A 171 -2.59 -1.71 -27.36
N GLN A 172 -1.68 -1.80 -28.34
CA GLN A 172 -1.22 -3.08 -28.89
C GLN A 172 -0.69 -4.01 -27.80
N VAL A 173 0.16 -3.50 -26.90
CA VAL A 173 0.70 -4.31 -25.80
C VAL A 173 -0.41 -4.82 -24.87
N VAL A 174 -1.39 -3.98 -24.53
CA VAL A 174 -2.51 -4.39 -23.66
C VAL A 174 -3.38 -5.45 -24.36
N GLU A 175 -3.73 -5.23 -25.63
CA GLU A 175 -4.51 -6.15 -26.47
C GLU A 175 -3.81 -7.53 -26.56
N GLU A 176 -2.51 -7.54 -26.88
CA GLU A 176 -1.69 -8.75 -26.99
C GLU A 176 -1.58 -9.50 -25.66
N LEU A 177 -1.29 -8.82 -24.55
CA LEU A 177 -1.17 -9.46 -23.24
C LEU A 177 -2.51 -9.96 -22.70
N ALA A 178 -3.61 -9.27 -23.01
CA ALA A 178 -4.95 -9.72 -22.68
C ALA A 178 -5.37 -10.92 -23.55
N GLY A 179 -4.85 -11.02 -24.77
CA GLY A 179 -5.33 -11.92 -25.82
C GLY A 179 -6.72 -11.50 -26.28
N LEU A 180 -6.88 -10.20 -26.55
CA LEU A 180 -8.13 -9.57 -27.01
C LEU A 180 -7.88 -8.80 -28.31
N ASP A 181 -8.91 -8.72 -29.15
CA ASP A 181 -8.90 -7.85 -30.32
C ASP A 181 -9.18 -6.39 -29.93
N GLU A 182 -8.83 -5.45 -30.80
CA GLU A 182 -8.99 -4.00 -30.60
C GLU A 182 -10.41 -3.62 -30.14
N GLN A 183 -11.43 -4.25 -30.73
CA GLN A 183 -12.85 -3.98 -30.46
C GLN A 183 -13.30 -4.41 -29.05
N ASP A 184 -12.57 -5.31 -28.41
CA ASP A 184 -12.90 -5.87 -27.11
C ASP A 184 -12.23 -5.12 -25.94
N VAL A 185 -11.34 -4.16 -26.25
CA VAL A 185 -10.69 -3.29 -25.26
C VAL A 185 -11.24 -1.87 -25.38
N ARG A 186 -11.90 -1.39 -24.31
CA ARG A 186 -12.39 -0.01 -24.24
C ARG A 186 -11.35 0.87 -23.56
N TRP A 187 -11.43 2.19 -23.77
CA TRP A 187 -10.48 3.14 -23.21
C TRP A 187 -11.23 4.31 -22.56
N GLY A 188 -10.86 4.64 -21.32
CA GLY A 188 -11.37 5.79 -20.59
C GLY A 188 -10.26 6.74 -20.19
N LEU A 189 -10.58 8.02 -20.00
CA LEU A 189 -9.62 8.98 -19.45
C LEU A 189 -9.44 8.73 -17.95
N ASP A 190 -8.19 8.53 -17.51
CA ASP A 190 -7.86 8.37 -16.08
C ASP A 190 -7.55 9.74 -15.45
N GLY A 191 -7.55 9.81 -14.12
CA GLY A 191 -7.34 11.05 -13.35
C GLY A 191 -5.94 11.67 -13.50
N CYS A 192 -5.00 10.96 -14.11
CA CYS A 192 -3.68 11.48 -14.50
C CYS A 192 -3.65 12.03 -15.94
N ASN A 193 -4.82 12.14 -16.58
CA ASN A 193 -5.00 12.63 -17.94
C ASN A 193 -4.45 11.72 -19.05
N MET A 194 -4.24 10.42 -18.78
CA MET A 194 -3.89 9.42 -19.80
C MET A 194 -4.95 8.32 -19.94
N PRO A 195 -5.03 7.63 -21.09
CA PRO A 195 -5.97 6.54 -21.30
C PRO A 195 -5.70 5.36 -20.36
N ALA A 196 -6.78 4.82 -19.80
CA ALA A 196 -6.80 3.56 -19.07
C ALA A 196 -7.65 2.54 -19.82
N PRO A 197 -7.15 1.32 -20.03
CA PRO A 197 -7.92 0.26 -20.65
C PRO A 197 -9.03 -0.23 -19.71
N ALA A 198 -10.16 -0.62 -20.30
CA ALA A 198 -11.24 -1.34 -19.66
C ALA A 198 -11.48 -2.65 -20.41
N LEU A 199 -11.40 -3.76 -19.68
CA LEU A 199 -11.49 -5.12 -20.20
C LEU A 199 -12.08 -6.06 -19.14
N PRO A 200 -12.55 -7.26 -19.50
CA PRO A 200 -13.07 -8.20 -18.51
C PRO A 200 -12.03 -8.56 -17.45
N LEU A 201 -12.41 -8.63 -16.17
CA LEU A 201 -11.50 -8.83 -15.03
C LEU A 201 -10.57 -10.04 -15.20
N PHE A 202 -11.06 -11.11 -15.81
CA PHE A 202 -10.28 -12.29 -16.20
C PHE A 202 -8.98 -11.95 -16.96
N HIS A 203 -9.02 -11.01 -17.90
CA HIS A 203 -7.83 -10.67 -18.69
C HIS A 203 -6.83 -9.84 -17.88
N LEU A 204 -7.26 -9.09 -16.86
CA LEU A 204 -6.32 -8.49 -15.90
C LEU A 204 -5.50 -9.57 -15.20
N ALA A 205 -6.16 -10.62 -14.71
CA ALA A 205 -5.46 -11.74 -14.08
C ALA A 205 -4.49 -12.41 -15.06
N LYS A 206 -4.88 -12.64 -16.32
CA LYS A 206 -3.98 -13.19 -17.35
C LYS A 206 -2.74 -12.32 -17.57
N ILE A 207 -2.92 -11.00 -17.68
CA ILE A 207 -1.81 -10.05 -17.82
C ILE A 207 -0.82 -10.24 -16.67
N TYR A 208 -1.28 -10.28 -15.42
CA TYR A 208 -0.39 -10.44 -14.27
C TYR A 208 0.24 -11.83 -14.17
N ALA A 209 -0.49 -12.89 -14.52
CA ALA A 209 0.07 -14.25 -14.61
C ALA A 209 1.25 -14.28 -15.59
N SER A 210 1.14 -13.58 -16.73
CA SER A 210 2.19 -13.52 -17.74
C SER A 210 3.46 -12.82 -17.26
N PHE A 211 3.36 -11.75 -16.47
CA PHE A 211 4.52 -11.09 -15.87
C PHE A 211 5.24 -11.99 -14.85
N ALA A 212 4.48 -12.69 -14.02
CA ALA A 212 5.03 -13.65 -13.06
C ALA A 212 5.72 -14.83 -13.76
N GLN A 213 5.07 -15.41 -14.78
CA GLN A 213 5.64 -16.48 -15.59
C GLN A 213 6.91 -16.04 -16.32
N ALA A 214 6.95 -14.80 -16.82
CA ALA A 214 8.12 -14.24 -17.47
C ALA A 214 9.31 -14.10 -16.50
N SER A 215 9.06 -13.80 -15.22
CA SER A 215 10.11 -13.79 -14.20
C SER A 215 10.66 -15.19 -13.92
N ASP A 216 9.83 -16.23 -13.94
CA ASP A 216 10.29 -17.62 -13.79
C ASP A 216 11.10 -18.08 -15.00
N ALA A 217 10.67 -17.71 -16.20
CA ALA A 217 11.41 -18.00 -17.43
C ALA A 217 12.78 -17.31 -17.44
N LEU A 218 12.86 -16.07 -16.95
CA LEU A 218 14.13 -15.33 -16.85
C LEU A 218 15.08 -15.94 -15.82
N ALA A 219 14.55 -16.50 -14.72
CA ALA A 219 15.35 -17.15 -13.68
C ALA A 219 15.88 -18.54 -14.10
N SER A 220 15.29 -19.18 -15.10
CA SER A 220 15.65 -20.53 -15.56
C SER A 220 16.66 -20.57 -16.72
N ASP A 221 17.28 -19.42 -17.05
CA ASP A 221 18.36 -19.22 -18.04
C ASP A 221 18.10 -19.86 -19.42
N ASN A 222 16.83 -19.92 -19.80
CA ASN A 222 16.41 -20.38 -21.12
C ASN A 222 16.53 -19.25 -22.15
N SER A 223 16.79 -19.61 -23.41
CA SER A 223 16.66 -18.72 -24.57
C SER A 223 15.25 -18.14 -24.64
N THR A 224 15.05 -17.00 -24.00
CA THR A 224 13.76 -16.33 -23.85
C THR A 224 13.59 -15.23 -24.89
N ALA A 225 12.39 -15.11 -25.46
CA ALA A 225 12.07 -14.02 -26.36
C ALA A 225 12.26 -12.66 -25.64
N LYS A 226 12.67 -11.61 -26.37
CA LYS A 226 12.94 -10.28 -25.80
C LYS A 226 11.80 -9.74 -24.95
N ARG A 227 10.55 -9.89 -25.39
CA ARG A 227 9.36 -9.49 -24.63
C ARG A 227 9.27 -10.19 -23.27
N VAL A 228 9.57 -11.49 -23.21
CA VAL A 228 9.61 -12.26 -21.95
C VAL A 228 10.71 -11.71 -21.03
N GLN A 229 11.87 -11.35 -21.56
CA GLN A 229 12.94 -10.72 -20.77
C GLN A 229 12.49 -9.37 -20.19
N HIS A 230 11.85 -8.52 -21.01
CA HIS A 230 11.32 -7.23 -20.55
C HIS A 230 10.23 -7.39 -19.48
N MET A 231 9.29 -8.31 -19.66
CA MET A 231 8.26 -8.62 -18.68
C MET A 231 8.84 -9.14 -17.38
N GLY A 232 9.79 -10.08 -17.44
CA GLY A 232 10.51 -10.57 -16.27
C GLY A 232 11.31 -9.47 -15.56
N ARG A 233 11.92 -8.55 -16.31
CA ARG A 233 12.61 -7.38 -15.74
C ARG A 233 11.64 -6.43 -15.04
N ILE A 234 10.46 -6.17 -15.60
CA ILE A 234 9.40 -5.36 -14.96
C ILE A 234 8.96 -5.99 -13.64
N PHE A 235 8.67 -7.30 -13.65
CA PHE A 235 8.30 -8.04 -12.44
C PHE A 235 9.39 -7.91 -11.35
N ASN A 236 10.65 -8.14 -11.72
CA ASN A 236 11.78 -8.05 -10.80
C ASN A 236 12.01 -6.62 -10.30
N ALA A 237 11.91 -5.61 -11.16
CA ALA A 237 12.03 -4.20 -10.78
C ALA A 237 10.99 -3.81 -9.72
N MET A 238 9.72 -4.16 -9.95
CA MET A 238 8.63 -3.89 -9.00
C MET A 238 8.85 -4.60 -7.66
N SER A 239 9.09 -5.91 -7.71
CA SER A 239 9.19 -6.73 -6.49
C SER A 239 10.45 -6.46 -5.65
N ARG A 240 11.54 -5.99 -6.27
CA ARG A 240 12.78 -5.59 -5.58
C ARG A 240 12.79 -4.14 -5.10
N ASN A 241 11.94 -3.29 -5.68
CA ASN A 241 11.81 -1.87 -5.30
C ASN A 241 10.36 -1.54 -4.89
N PRO A 242 9.76 -2.27 -3.95
CA PRO A 242 8.35 -2.13 -3.63
C PRO A 242 7.99 -0.73 -3.12
N GLU A 243 8.91 -0.08 -2.40
CA GLU A 243 8.75 1.29 -1.91
C GLU A 243 8.64 2.28 -3.05
N MET A 244 9.30 2.05 -4.19
CA MET A 244 9.18 2.92 -5.36
C MET A 244 7.82 2.81 -6.04
N VAL A 245 7.18 1.63 -5.95
CA VAL A 245 5.87 1.36 -6.57
C VAL A 245 4.74 1.94 -5.72
N GLY A 246 4.72 1.60 -4.43
CA GLY A 246 3.63 1.94 -3.53
C GLY A 246 3.92 3.10 -2.58
N GLY A 247 5.17 3.30 -2.17
CA GLY A 247 5.55 4.12 -1.01
C GLY A 247 5.53 3.35 0.31
N VAL A 248 6.12 3.93 1.35
CA VAL A 248 6.23 3.30 2.68
C VAL A 248 4.84 3.06 3.29
N GLY A 249 4.65 1.87 3.86
CA GLY A 249 3.43 1.51 4.62
C GLY A 249 2.19 1.21 3.77
N ARG A 250 2.28 1.26 2.44
CA ARG A 250 1.15 0.97 1.55
C ARG A 250 1.04 -0.52 1.20
N PHE A 251 -0.17 -0.95 0.86
CA PHE A 251 -0.52 -2.35 0.60
C PHE A 251 0.39 -2.99 -0.44
N ASP A 252 0.54 -2.37 -1.62
CA ASP A 252 1.43 -2.84 -2.70
C ASP A 252 2.84 -3.13 -2.16
N THR A 253 3.38 -2.21 -1.35
CA THR A 253 4.73 -2.31 -0.78
C THR A 253 4.84 -3.46 0.22
N LEU A 254 3.89 -3.56 1.14
CA LEU A 254 3.90 -4.54 2.20
C LEU A 254 3.65 -5.95 1.65
N LEU A 255 2.74 -6.08 0.69
CA LEU A 255 2.50 -7.32 -0.03
C LEU A 255 3.79 -7.82 -0.71
N MET A 256 4.44 -6.97 -1.51
CA MET A 256 5.66 -7.36 -2.22
C MET A 256 6.81 -7.71 -1.26
N ARG A 257 6.99 -6.96 -0.17
CA ARG A 257 7.96 -7.28 0.89
C ARG A 257 7.68 -8.64 1.54
N ALA A 258 6.42 -8.94 1.87
CA ALA A 258 6.02 -10.16 2.55
C ALA A 258 6.33 -11.44 1.75
N PHE A 259 6.45 -11.33 0.43
CA PHE A 259 6.73 -12.44 -0.48
C PHE A 259 8.14 -12.45 -1.05
N ASN A 260 9.00 -11.49 -0.65
CA ASN A 260 10.44 -11.48 -0.95
C ASN A 260 10.78 -11.82 -2.42
N GLY A 261 10.16 -11.10 -3.37
CA GLY A 261 10.42 -11.30 -4.81
C GLY A 261 9.58 -12.39 -5.49
N ALA A 262 8.66 -13.05 -4.78
CA ALA A 262 7.77 -14.05 -5.37
C ALA A 262 6.47 -13.46 -5.96
N ILE A 263 6.12 -12.21 -5.62
CA ILE A 263 4.86 -11.57 -6.01
C ILE A 263 5.12 -10.15 -6.53
N ILE A 264 4.25 -9.69 -7.44
CA ILE A 264 3.97 -8.27 -7.66
C ILE A 264 2.49 -8.01 -7.44
N GLY A 265 2.16 -6.84 -6.92
CA GLY A 265 0.79 -6.39 -6.77
C GLY A 265 0.67 -4.92 -7.12
N LYS A 266 -0.44 -4.53 -7.72
CA LYS A 266 -0.70 -3.14 -8.07
C LYS A 266 -2.16 -2.78 -7.93
N VAL A 267 -2.42 -1.83 -7.02
CA VAL A 267 -3.75 -1.22 -6.91
C VAL A 267 -4.04 -0.29 -8.10
N GLY A 268 -5.22 -0.47 -8.68
CA GLY A 268 -5.95 0.51 -9.46
C GLY A 268 -6.94 1.27 -8.57
N ALA A 269 -7.07 2.58 -8.77
CA ALA A 269 -8.05 3.37 -8.02
C ALA A 269 -9.48 2.83 -8.24
N ASP A 270 -10.41 3.19 -7.35
CA ASP A 270 -11.79 2.68 -7.31
C ASP A 270 -11.85 1.14 -7.27
N GLY A 271 -11.13 0.53 -6.34
CA GLY A 271 -11.38 -0.85 -5.96
C GLY A 271 -10.89 -1.91 -6.95
N CYS A 272 -9.90 -1.65 -7.81
CA CYS A 272 -9.34 -2.64 -8.73
C CYS A 272 -7.93 -3.09 -8.27
N TYR A 273 -7.59 -4.37 -8.37
CA TYR A 273 -6.25 -4.85 -8.01
C TYR A 273 -5.81 -5.98 -8.95
N GLY A 274 -4.55 -5.94 -9.40
CA GLY A 274 -3.90 -7.04 -10.13
C GLY A 274 -2.69 -7.57 -9.38
N ILE A 275 -2.52 -8.90 -9.36
CA ILE A 275 -1.42 -9.61 -8.68
C ILE A 275 -0.86 -10.68 -9.61
N GLY A 276 0.46 -10.77 -9.68
CA GLY A 276 1.17 -11.88 -10.32
C GLY A 276 1.98 -12.62 -9.28
N LEU A 277 1.77 -13.93 -9.13
CA LEU A 277 2.47 -14.80 -8.20
C LEU A 277 3.25 -15.86 -8.98
N ARG A 278 4.56 -15.93 -8.73
CA ARG A 278 5.46 -16.87 -9.40
C ARG A 278 5.13 -18.33 -9.09
N ALA A 279 5.52 -19.21 -9.99
CA ALA A 279 5.34 -20.64 -9.86
C ALA A 279 5.98 -21.16 -8.56
N SER A 280 5.26 -22.02 -7.86
CA SER A 280 5.76 -22.70 -6.67
C SER A 280 4.94 -23.96 -6.43
N LYS A 281 5.41 -24.82 -5.51
CA LYS A 281 4.60 -25.94 -5.01
C LYS A 281 3.19 -25.52 -4.53
N ARG A 282 3.03 -24.25 -4.13
CA ARG A 282 1.73 -23.68 -3.73
C ARG A 282 0.82 -23.48 -4.93
N THR A 283 1.31 -22.87 -6.01
CA THR A 283 0.51 -22.70 -7.23
C THR A 283 0.16 -24.05 -7.85
N GLU A 284 1.10 -24.99 -7.88
CA GLU A 284 0.85 -26.38 -8.33
C GLU A 284 -0.26 -27.07 -7.52
N SER A 285 -0.32 -26.86 -6.20
CA SER A 285 -1.36 -27.44 -5.33
C SER A 285 -2.77 -26.90 -5.61
N LEU A 286 -2.88 -25.77 -6.31
CA LEU A 286 -4.15 -25.20 -6.79
C LEU A 286 -4.55 -25.76 -8.16
N GLY A 287 -3.75 -26.68 -8.72
CA GLY A 287 -3.91 -27.19 -10.08
C GLY A 287 -3.33 -26.28 -11.17
N ALA A 288 -2.60 -25.23 -10.79
CA ALA A 288 -2.03 -24.28 -11.74
C ALA A 288 -0.87 -24.89 -12.54
N VAL A 289 -0.82 -24.58 -13.83
CA VAL A 289 0.39 -24.75 -14.62
C VAL A 289 1.23 -23.47 -14.52
N GLY A 290 2.31 -23.53 -13.74
CA GLY A 290 3.28 -22.44 -13.59
C GLY A 290 2.83 -21.33 -12.62
N ALA A 291 3.08 -20.08 -13.02
CA ALA A 291 2.68 -18.90 -12.27
C ALA A 291 1.16 -18.67 -12.33
N ILE A 292 0.63 -17.90 -11.39
CA ILE A 292 -0.78 -17.49 -11.38
C ILE A 292 -0.93 -15.98 -11.37
N GLY A 293 -2.06 -15.52 -11.88
CA GLY A 293 -2.51 -14.14 -11.78
C GLY A 293 -3.83 -14.05 -11.04
N ILE A 294 -4.00 -13.00 -10.25
CA ILE A 294 -5.21 -12.72 -9.48
C ILE A 294 -5.67 -11.31 -9.85
N ALA A 295 -6.97 -11.14 -10.08
CA ALA A 295 -7.58 -9.84 -10.25
C ALA A 295 -8.82 -9.69 -9.36
N VAL A 296 -8.97 -8.53 -8.73
CA VAL A 296 -10.08 -8.24 -7.80
C VAL A 296 -10.70 -6.89 -8.15
N LYS A 297 -12.03 -6.81 -8.07
CA LYS A 297 -12.82 -5.59 -8.22
C LYS A 297 -13.87 -5.49 -7.11
N ILE A 298 -13.85 -4.41 -6.33
CA ILE A 298 -14.93 -4.01 -5.43
C ILE A 298 -15.79 -2.95 -6.14
N GLU A 299 -17.09 -3.20 -6.32
CA GLU A 299 -17.96 -2.35 -7.16
C GLU A 299 -18.01 -0.89 -6.70
N ASP A 300 -18.13 -0.65 -5.39
CA ASP A 300 -18.20 0.69 -4.81
C ASP A 300 -16.83 1.40 -4.69
N GLY A 301 -15.77 0.72 -5.10
CA GLY A 301 -14.42 1.26 -5.13
C GLY A 301 -13.71 1.34 -3.77
N ASN A 302 -14.29 0.79 -2.71
CA ASN A 302 -13.71 0.84 -1.37
C ASN A 302 -12.37 0.08 -1.31
N LEU A 303 -11.28 0.82 -1.04
CA LEU A 303 -9.92 0.27 -1.03
C LEU A 303 -9.62 -0.57 0.21
N ASP A 304 -10.18 -0.23 1.37
CA ASP A 304 -9.96 -1.02 2.59
C ASP A 304 -10.59 -2.41 2.44
N ILE A 305 -11.79 -2.46 1.84
CA ILE A 305 -12.46 -3.71 1.49
C ILE A 305 -11.70 -4.47 0.41
N LEU A 306 -11.16 -3.78 -0.60
CA LEU A 306 -10.31 -4.40 -1.61
C LEU A 306 -9.11 -5.09 -0.98
N TYR A 307 -8.41 -4.41 -0.07
CA TYR A 307 -7.23 -4.95 0.61
C TYR A 307 -7.59 -6.13 1.51
N ALA A 308 -8.72 -6.06 2.23
CA ALA A 308 -9.23 -7.19 3.01
C ALA A 308 -9.59 -8.39 2.13
N ALA A 309 -10.27 -8.17 1.01
CA ALA A 309 -10.61 -9.24 0.06
C ALA A 309 -9.34 -9.88 -0.55
N VAL A 310 -8.35 -9.07 -0.93
CA VAL A 310 -7.06 -9.58 -1.42
C VAL A 310 -6.33 -10.38 -0.32
N ALA A 311 -6.35 -9.91 0.93
CA ALA A 311 -5.82 -10.65 2.09
C ALA A 311 -6.39 -12.07 2.15
N GLU A 312 -7.72 -12.11 2.15
CA GLU A 312 -8.50 -13.32 2.35
C GLU A 312 -8.28 -14.28 1.19
N ILE A 313 -8.27 -13.77 -0.05
CA ILE A 313 -7.96 -14.59 -1.23
C ILE A 313 -6.56 -15.20 -1.07
N LEU A 314 -5.54 -14.40 -0.76
CA LEU A 314 -4.18 -14.91 -0.58
C LEU A 314 -4.05 -15.89 0.59
N GLU A 315 -4.84 -15.71 1.66
CA GLU A 315 -4.89 -16.63 2.80
C GLU A 315 -5.61 -17.95 2.47
N GLN A 316 -6.72 -17.90 1.73
CA GLN A 316 -7.46 -19.09 1.26
C GLN A 316 -6.69 -19.88 0.20
N LEU A 317 -5.83 -19.22 -0.58
CA LEU A 317 -4.80 -19.86 -1.39
C LEU A 317 -3.68 -20.52 -0.53
N LYS A 318 -3.89 -20.58 0.81
CA LYS A 318 -3.19 -21.20 1.95
C LYS A 318 -2.14 -20.33 2.66
N PRO A 319 -1.98 -20.50 3.99
CA PRO A 319 -1.68 -19.40 4.91
C PRO A 319 -0.31 -18.81 4.68
N ILE A 320 -0.30 -17.57 4.23
CA ILE A 320 0.85 -16.70 4.30
C ILE A 320 0.57 -15.79 5.48
N SER A 321 0.92 -16.26 6.69
CA SER A 321 0.73 -15.51 7.93
C SER A 321 1.35 -14.11 7.84
N SER A 322 2.37 -13.90 7.00
CA SER A 322 2.97 -12.59 6.77
C SER A 322 2.07 -11.57 6.03
N VAL A 323 1.08 -11.99 5.23
CA VAL A 323 0.18 -11.06 4.51
C VAL A 323 -0.93 -10.55 5.43
N VAL A 324 -1.56 -11.46 6.18
CA VAL A 324 -2.52 -11.07 7.22
C VAL A 324 -1.82 -10.20 8.26
N ASN A 325 -0.62 -10.59 8.71
CA ASN A 325 0.18 -9.75 9.59
C ASN A 325 0.59 -8.41 8.96
N ALA A 326 0.85 -8.35 7.65
CA ALA A 326 1.14 -7.11 6.94
C ALA A 326 -0.08 -6.19 6.84
N ILE A 327 -1.29 -6.75 6.73
CA ILE A 327 -2.56 -6.01 6.66
C ILE A 327 -3.00 -5.57 8.05
N LEU A 328 -2.84 -6.44 9.05
CA LEU A 328 -2.88 -6.04 10.45
C LEU A 328 -1.83 -4.97 10.76
N ALA A 329 -0.65 -5.02 10.12
CA ALA A 329 0.38 -3.99 10.24
C ALA A 329 0.03 -2.67 9.55
N MET A 330 -0.72 -2.69 8.44
CA MET A 330 -1.30 -1.48 7.83
C MET A 330 -2.37 -0.83 8.70
N SER A 331 -3.12 -1.67 9.41
CA SER A 331 -4.02 -1.26 10.48
C SER A 331 -3.29 -1.04 11.80
N SER A 332 -1.99 -1.31 11.87
CA SER A 332 -1.25 -1.27 13.13
C SER A 332 -0.80 0.15 13.42
N TYR A 333 -1.20 0.56 14.61
CA TYR A 333 -0.81 1.80 15.18
C TYR A 333 0.48 1.53 15.96
N SER A 334 1.63 1.94 15.41
CA SER A 334 2.96 1.65 15.96
C SER A 334 3.66 2.91 16.45
N GLY A 335 4.39 2.79 17.54
CA GLY A 335 5.14 3.87 18.18
C GLY A 335 6.51 3.39 18.61
N THR A 336 7.44 4.33 18.83
CA THR A 336 8.81 4.02 19.23
C THR A 336 9.22 4.82 20.46
N CYS A 337 10.17 4.29 21.23
CA CYS A 337 10.90 5.13 22.18
C CYS A 337 11.70 6.22 21.45
N ASN A 338 12.13 7.26 22.17
CA ASN A 338 12.79 8.42 21.56
C ASN A 338 14.08 8.07 20.77
N CYS A 339 14.82 7.03 21.16
CA CYS A 339 16.01 6.59 20.40
C CYS A 339 15.71 5.53 19.32
N GLY A 340 14.44 5.13 19.15
CA GLY A 340 14.03 4.12 18.19
C GLY A 340 14.46 2.68 18.51
N SER A 341 15.06 2.42 19.67
CA SER A 341 15.57 1.07 20.01
C SER A 341 14.47 0.08 20.37
N ILE A 342 13.28 0.57 20.74
CA ILE A 342 12.13 -0.22 21.15
C ILE A 342 10.93 0.26 20.34
N THR A 343 10.21 -0.69 19.73
CA THR A 343 8.97 -0.45 19.00
C THR A 343 7.82 -1.10 19.76
N VAL A 344 6.72 -0.37 19.91
CA VAL A 344 5.45 -0.86 20.47
C VAL A 344 4.40 -0.80 19.38
N THR A 345 3.76 -1.93 19.09
CA THR A 345 2.76 -2.03 18.01
C THR A 345 1.42 -2.44 18.59
N LEU A 346 0.37 -1.68 18.30
CA LEU A 346 -1.00 -1.98 18.70
C LEU A 346 -1.76 -2.63 17.54
N ASN A 347 -2.73 -3.48 17.86
CA ASN A 347 -3.58 -4.14 16.85
C ASN A 347 -4.44 -3.14 16.05
N ALA A 348 -4.79 -2.00 16.67
CA ALA A 348 -5.48 -0.87 16.05
C ALA A 348 -5.26 0.41 16.87
N ALA A 349 -5.53 1.59 16.28
CA ALA A 349 -5.51 2.86 16.99
C ALA A 349 -6.64 2.92 18.06
N PRO A 350 -6.35 3.13 19.35
CA PRO A 350 -7.38 3.19 20.38
C PRO A 350 -8.27 4.42 20.22
N SER A 351 -9.60 4.26 20.34
CA SER A 351 -10.56 5.35 20.15
C SER A 351 -10.64 6.35 21.31
N ALA A 352 -9.91 6.10 22.40
CA ALA A 352 -9.93 6.91 23.61
C ALA A 352 -8.55 6.94 24.27
N THR A 353 -8.16 8.12 24.76
CA THR A 353 -6.94 8.29 25.56
C THR A 353 -7.28 8.81 26.96
N LEU A 354 -6.43 8.44 27.91
CA LEU A 354 -6.54 8.78 29.33
C LEU A 354 -5.38 9.70 29.74
N ALA A 355 -5.71 10.92 30.15
CA ALA A 355 -4.76 11.84 30.76
C ALA A 355 -4.66 11.58 32.28
N CYS A 356 -3.46 11.27 32.77
CA CYS A 356 -3.22 11.03 34.18
C CYS A 356 -2.33 12.11 34.79
N HIS A 357 -2.89 12.82 35.77
CA HIS A 357 -2.30 13.99 36.43
C HIS A 357 -1.59 13.66 37.75
N CYS A 358 -1.50 12.37 38.13
CA CYS A 358 -0.83 11.99 39.37
C CYS A 358 0.66 12.37 39.33
N SER A 359 1.26 12.65 40.50
CA SER A 359 2.63 13.17 40.55
C SER A 359 3.66 12.25 39.87
N ASN A 360 3.48 10.94 39.91
CA ASN A 360 4.39 9.99 39.25
C ASN A 360 4.24 10.06 37.72
N CYS A 361 3.02 10.18 37.21
CA CYS A 361 2.76 10.35 35.77
C CYS A 361 3.28 11.70 35.26
N ARG A 362 3.13 12.78 36.04
CA ARG A 362 3.72 14.09 35.75
C ARG A 362 5.24 14.01 35.66
N ARG A 363 5.89 13.39 36.65
CA ARG A 363 7.36 13.20 36.61
C ARG A 363 7.83 12.41 35.40
N SER A 364 7.02 11.48 34.87
CA SER A 364 7.37 10.69 33.69
C SER A 364 7.01 11.31 32.34
N GLY A 365 5.99 12.18 32.29
CA GLY A 365 5.37 12.64 31.04
C GLY A 365 5.32 14.17 30.87
N GLY A 366 5.75 14.94 31.87
CA GLY A 366 5.67 16.40 31.87
C GLY A 366 4.43 16.91 32.61
N PRO A 367 3.57 17.73 31.98
CA PRO A 367 2.36 18.26 32.64
C PRO A 367 1.39 17.16 33.08
N PHE A 368 1.34 16.04 32.33
CA PHE A 368 0.59 14.81 32.63
C PHE A 368 1.15 13.66 31.77
N SER A 369 0.64 12.44 31.97
CA SER A 369 0.93 11.31 31.06
C SER A 369 -0.33 10.93 30.30
N ILE A 370 -0.25 10.85 28.97
CA ILE A 370 -1.33 10.31 28.13
C ILE A 370 -1.12 8.81 27.95
N ASN A 371 -2.17 8.03 28.16
CA ASN A 371 -2.11 6.57 28.18
C ASN A 371 -3.23 5.95 27.35
N TYR A 372 -2.92 4.82 26.73
CA TYR A 372 -3.89 3.83 26.28
C TYR A 372 -4.04 2.77 27.36
N LEU A 373 -5.28 2.44 27.73
CA LEU A 373 -5.58 1.32 28.61
C LEU A 373 -5.89 0.08 27.76
N LEU A 374 -4.97 -0.89 27.75
CA LEU A 374 -4.98 -2.04 26.85
C LEU A 374 -4.85 -3.36 27.61
N GLU A 375 -5.25 -4.48 27.00
CA GLU A 375 -4.90 -5.82 27.47
C GLU A 375 -3.56 -6.27 26.87
N GLU A 376 -2.92 -7.26 27.48
CA GLU A 376 -1.64 -7.82 26.99
C GLU A 376 -1.72 -8.29 25.53
N LYS A 377 -2.85 -8.86 25.11
CA LYS A 377 -3.09 -9.33 23.74
C LYS A 377 -3.24 -8.20 22.70
N ASP A 378 -3.43 -6.96 23.15
CA ASP A 378 -3.77 -5.83 22.28
C ASP A 378 -2.53 -5.10 21.74
N PHE A 379 -1.34 -5.44 22.24
CA PHE A 379 -0.09 -4.84 21.82
C PHE A 379 1.09 -5.81 21.87
N THR A 380 2.12 -5.50 21.08
CA THR A 380 3.39 -6.23 21.07
C THR A 380 4.55 -5.26 21.25
N VAL A 381 5.66 -5.76 21.79
CA VAL A 381 6.88 -4.97 22.06
C VAL A 381 8.06 -5.65 21.39
N SER A 382 8.72 -4.95 20.48
CA SER A 382 9.97 -5.38 19.85
C SER A 382 11.13 -4.61 20.47
N ASP A 383 12.00 -5.32 21.18
CA ASP A 383 13.19 -4.78 21.86
C ASP A 383 14.44 -5.60 21.50
N PRO A 384 14.93 -5.52 20.25
CA PRO A 384 16.07 -6.33 19.78
C PRO A 384 17.39 -5.98 20.48
N LYS A 385 17.45 -4.83 21.15
CA LYS A 385 18.63 -4.35 21.89
C LYS A 385 18.53 -4.59 23.40
N SER A 386 17.51 -5.31 23.87
CA SER A 386 17.27 -5.59 25.29
C SER A 386 17.38 -4.35 26.17
N SER A 387 16.85 -3.24 25.68
CA SER A 387 16.94 -1.90 26.26
C SER A 387 15.78 -1.58 27.21
N ALA A 388 14.73 -2.40 27.28
CA ALA A 388 13.65 -2.25 28.24
C ALA A 388 14.13 -2.59 29.65
N LYS A 389 13.85 -1.70 30.61
CA LYS A 389 14.06 -1.93 32.05
C LYS A 389 12.77 -1.68 32.80
N GLN A 390 12.66 -2.36 33.94
CA GLN A 390 11.49 -2.30 34.81
C GLN A 390 11.91 -1.93 36.23
N TYR A 391 11.04 -1.19 36.91
CA TYR A 391 11.14 -0.98 38.35
C TYR A 391 9.74 -0.99 38.98
N LEU A 392 9.68 -1.36 40.26
CA LEU A 392 8.45 -1.34 41.04
C LEU A 392 8.28 0.04 41.68
N ASP A 393 7.22 0.75 41.32
CA ASP A 393 6.82 2.01 41.94
C ASP A 393 5.78 1.72 43.04
N SER A 394 6.22 1.67 44.29
CA SER A 394 5.36 1.45 45.47
C SER A 394 4.80 2.75 46.06
N ASN A 395 5.30 3.92 45.65
CA ASN A 395 4.90 5.22 46.18
C ASN A 395 3.92 5.92 45.22
N THR A 396 2.71 5.38 45.12
CA THR A 396 1.69 5.84 44.19
C THR A 396 0.50 6.50 44.89
N ALA A 397 -0.15 7.44 44.21
CA ALA A 397 -1.36 8.08 44.70
C ALA A 397 -2.54 7.10 44.90
N SER A 398 -2.56 5.99 44.16
CA SER A 398 -3.57 4.93 44.28
C SER A 398 -3.29 3.92 45.42
N LYS A 399 -2.17 4.10 46.13
CA LYS A 399 -1.67 3.21 47.20
C LYS A 399 -1.42 1.75 46.76
N ALA A 400 -1.34 1.51 45.46
CA ALA A 400 -1.03 0.20 44.88
C ALA A 400 0.27 0.29 44.09
N SER A 401 1.07 -0.77 44.13
CA SER A 401 2.30 -0.78 43.38
C SER A 401 2.03 -0.79 41.88
N VAL A 402 2.91 -0.16 41.12
CA VAL A 402 2.86 -0.12 39.66
C VAL A 402 4.23 -0.53 39.12
N THR A 403 4.28 -1.61 38.35
CA THR A 403 5.49 -1.97 37.60
C THR A 403 5.59 -1.06 36.39
N ARG A 404 6.70 -0.34 36.26
CA ARG A 404 6.91 0.64 35.17
C ARG A 404 8.03 0.18 34.26
N THR A 405 7.73 0.13 32.97
CA THR A 405 8.70 -0.23 31.93
C THR A 405 9.15 1.01 31.16
N PHE A 406 10.45 1.17 30.96
CA PHE A 406 11.04 2.30 30.24
C PHE A 406 12.25 1.87 29.41
N CYS A 407 12.64 2.69 28.44
CA CYS A 407 13.86 2.49 27.66
C CYS A 407 15.08 3.00 28.45
N GLN A 408 16.05 2.14 28.75
CA GLN A 408 17.27 2.53 29.45
C GLN A 408 18.15 3.50 28.64
N THR A 409 18.04 3.48 27.30
CA THR A 409 18.90 4.27 26.41
C THR A 409 18.46 5.73 26.33
N CYS A 410 17.17 6.00 26.30
CA CYS A 410 16.64 7.36 26.15
C CYS A 410 15.70 7.82 27.27
N GLY A 411 15.38 6.95 28.23
CA GLY A 411 14.49 7.25 29.34
C GLY A 411 12.99 7.25 28.99
N SER A 412 12.60 7.05 27.72
CA SER A 412 11.19 7.07 27.32
C SER A 412 10.38 6.03 28.12
N PRO A 413 9.28 6.43 28.77
CA PRO A 413 8.38 5.49 29.41
C PRO A 413 7.61 4.71 28.34
N LEU A 414 7.48 3.39 28.51
CA LEU A 414 6.85 2.52 27.52
C LEU A 414 5.42 2.15 27.91
N PHE A 415 5.28 1.50 29.06
CA PHE A 415 4.00 1.09 29.63
C PHE A 415 4.10 0.88 31.13
N SER A 416 2.96 0.86 31.81
CA SER A 416 2.88 0.64 33.25
C SER A 416 1.79 -0.37 33.59
N GLN A 417 2.09 -1.31 34.47
CA GLN A 417 1.19 -2.37 34.91
C GLN A 417 0.84 -2.16 36.39
N PRO A 418 -0.39 -1.75 36.71
CA PRO A 418 -0.85 -1.62 38.09
C PRO A 418 -1.19 -2.98 38.68
N GLU A 419 -0.76 -3.23 39.92
CA GLU A 419 -1.08 -4.47 40.65
C GLU A 419 -2.59 -4.67 40.83
N LYS A 420 -3.34 -3.58 41.01
CA LYS A 420 -4.81 -3.59 41.14
C LYS A 420 -5.57 -3.97 39.87
N LEU A 421 -4.91 -3.98 38.70
CA LEU A 421 -5.53 -4.31 37.41
C LEU A 421 -4.68 -5.37 36.67
N PRO A 422 -4.69 -6.64 37.11
CA PRO A 422 -3.96 -7.71 36.44
C PRO A 422 -4.35 -7.83 34.96
N GLY A 423 -3.36 -8.03 34.09
CA GLY A 423 -3.55 -8.15 32.63
C GLY A 423 -3.86 -6.84 31.89
N LYS A 424 -3.97 -5.69 32.59
CA LYS A 424 -4.17 -4.37 31.98
C LYS A 424 -2.89 -3.54 32.01
N TYR A 425 -2.66 -2.81 30.92
CA TYR A 425 -1.46 -2.00 30.71
C TYR A 425 -1.86 -0.56 30.37
N PHE A 426 -1.19 0.39 31.01
CA PHE A 426 -1.17 1.78 30.60
C PHE A 426 0.00 2.00 29.64
N VAL A 427 -0.24 1.76 28.35
CA VAL A 427 0.74 2.01 27.28
C VAL A 427 0.84 3.51 27.03
N LYS A 428 2.05 4.06 26.92
CA LYS A 428 2.26 5.50 26.77
C LYS A 428 1.90 5.94 25.36
N ALA A 429 0.87 6.77 25.25
CA ALA A 429 0.41 7.28 23.96
C ALA A 429 1.46 8.18 23.29
N SER A 430 2.34 8.79 24.09
CA SER A 430 3.46 9.60 23.62
C SER A 430 4.54 8.84 22.84
N LEU A 431 4.44 7.51 22.74
CA LEU A 431 5.31 6.73 21.85
C LEU A 431 4.90 6.86 20.37
N PHE A 432 3.69 7.34 20.10
CA PHE A 432 3.06 7.33 18.79
C PHE A 432 2.86 8.76 18.29
N ASP A 433 2.98 8.95 16.97
CA ASP A 433 2.96 10.30 16.37
C ASP A 433 1.55 10.91 16.27
N GLU A 434 0.51 10.08 16.13
CA GLU A 434 -0.89 10.53 16.01
C GLU A 434 -1.71 10.11 17.21
N ILE A 435 -1.86 10.98 18.22
CA ILE A 435 -2.60 10.64 19.45
C ILE A 435 -4.05 11.15 19.37
N PRO A 436 -5.08 10.29 19.44
CA PRO A 436 -6.47 10.74 19.52
C PRO A 436 -6.73 11.59 20.77
N SER A 437 -7.69 12.52 20.68
CA SER A 437 -8.05 13.40 21.79
C SER A 437 -8.33 12.63 23.08
N ALA A 438 -7.90 13.19 24.20
CA ALA A 438 -8.23 12.67 25.52
C ALA A 438 -9.74 12.63 25.70
N ARG A 439 -10.25 11.49 26.15
CA ARG A 439 -11.68 11.32 26.47
C ARG A 439 -11.95 11.31 27.96
N SER A 440 -10.90 11.26 28.78
CA SER A 440 -11.01 11.24 30.24
C SER A 440 -9.72 11.70 30.92
N ASP A 441 -9.89 12.32 32.08
CA ASP A 441 -8.84 12.75 32.99
C ASP A 441 -8.99 12.05 34.35
N ILE A 442 -7.86 11.70 34.97
CA ILE A 442 -7.82 11.16 36.34
C ILE A 442 -6.79 11.90 37.19
N PHE A 443 -7.04 11.95 38.51
CA PHE A 443 -6.28 12.75 39.49
C PHE A 443 -6.35 14.25 39.21
N LEU A 444 -7.53 14.75 38.82
CA LEU A 444 -7.80 16.14 38.46
C LEU A 444 -7.39 17.14 39.55
N GLU A 445 -7.41 16.75 40.82
CA GLU A 445 -6.93 17.57 41.93
C GLU A 445 -5.44 17.94 41.84
N ARG A 446 -4.69 17.29 40.93
CA ARG A 446 -3.27 17.55 40.64
C ARG A 446 -3.02 18.11 39.23
N LYS A 447 -4.08 18.37 38.46
CA LYS A 447 -4.03 19.04 37.16
C LYS A 447 -3.43 20.43 37.34
N ILE A 448 -2.57 20.86 36.41
CA ILE A 448 -1.91 22.16 36.55
C ILE A 448 -2.92 23.26 36.18
N HIS A 449 -3.00 24.30 37.00
CA HIS A 449 -4.05 25.33 36.93
C HIS A 449 -4.14 26.12 35.61
N TRP A 450 -3.09 26.12 34.79
CA TRP A 450 -3.08 26.76 33.47
C TRP A 450 -3.46 25.81 32.33
N GLU A 451 -3.71 24.53 32.62
CA GLU A 451 -4.21 23.56 31.65
C GLU A 451 -5.72 23.75 31.48
N GLY A 452 -6.16 24.03 30.25
CA GLY A 452 -7.59 24.10 29.91
C GLY A 452 -8.30 22.76 30.10
N ASP A 453 -9.63 22.78 30.16
CA ASP A 453 -10.42 21.55 30.20
C ASP A 453 -10.36 20.80 28.87
N VAL A 454 -10.36 19.48 28.94
CA VAL A 454 -10.43 18.63 27.76
C VAL A 454 -11.85 18.73 27.24
N GLU A 455 -12.06 19.56 26.22
CA GLU A 455 -13.36 19.65 25.55
C GLU A 455 -13.65 18.33 24.85
N VAL A 456 -14.65 17.60 25.36
CA VAL A 456 -15.21 16.43 24.68
C VAL A 456 -16.15 16.98 23.61
N SER A 457 -15.65 17.13 22.38
CA SER A 457 -16.54 17.37 21.23
C SER A 457 -17.47 16.16 21.10
N ALA A 458 -18.77 16.37 21.28
CA ALA A 458 -19.81 15.36 21.14
C ALA A 458 -19.84 14.74 19.73
#